data_AF-A0A133VR02-F1
#
_entry.id   AF-A0A133VR02-F1
#
_cell.length_a   1.000
_cell.length_b   1.000
_cell.length_c   1.000
_cell.angle_alpha   90.00
_cell.angle_beta   90.00
_cell.angle_gamma   90.00
#
_symmetry.space_group_name_H-M   'P 1'
#
loop_
_entity.id
_entity.type
_entity.pdbx_description
1 polymer ?
#
loop_
_entity_poly.entity_id
_entity_poly.type
_entity_poly.pdbx_seq_one_letter_code
_entity_poly.pdbx_strand_id
1 'polypeptide(L)'
;MKVAEIRDKFLEFFEDRDHRVVESSSLLDEDPSVLFTTAGMQQFKPYYLEQESPYGSRVTSCQKCLRTSDIEQVGDLDHLTFMEMLGNFSFGYPEAEGSYFKEKAIKWSYEFLVEECGLEPDKIWLTYYEGSEDIPTDEKTPELGQELGIPEQRISGFGEDNFWGPTGEEGPCGPTAELHYDLTGEPCGPDCKPNDECGRFVEVWNLVFNQYYQDRQGNFEPLQQKGIDTGMGLERLAFVIQQGESIFQTDLFRPIVGEIEKLAKNDYQERPAPFRIIADHIRASVFLAEEGVTPSNKEEGYILRRLLRRAIRFKKLLGIEQENFLPRLAKKTIELYQNSYQFSDQPDILTVIQKEEEKFEQALDRGLDKLNEMLEDGEQARLSGEQAFDLYQSYGLPLALVKKLGKERGFEVDSEGFQQQFEQHKRISRAGAEKKFSGVGTEKIEDEKAEKEAEKLHTATHLLHQALRNALGDHVVQKGSDVTPRRLRFDFSSKPLKEEEIEQVEDLVNEKIERDLEVSSEQMDYEEAVKQGALHLPDHDYPSRVTVYSIGDFSQELCRGPHVEHTGVLGKFKITKEQSSAAGVRRIKAVLE
;
A
#
# COMPACT_ATOMS: atom_id res chain seq x y z
N MET A 1 13.27 14.62 22.84
CA MET A 1 13.37 13.15 22.90
C MET A 1 13.75 12.64 21.51
N LYS A 2 14.62 11.64 21.41
CA LYS A 2 14.94 11.00 20.12
C LYS A 2 13.83 10.05 19.67
N VAL A 3 13.73 9.75 18.38
CA VAL A 3 12.72 8.80 17.86
C VAL A 3 12.76 7.45 18.57
N ALA A 4 13.96 6.89 18.78
CA ALA A 4 14.10 5.60 19.45
C ALA A 4 13.59 5.63 20.90
N GLU A 5 13.89 6.71 21.62
CA GLU A 5 13.42 6.92 23.00
C GLU A 5 11.89 7.05 23.06
N ILE A 6 11.26 7.72 22.07
CA ILE A 6 9.79 7.84 22.01
C ILE A 6 9.14 6.47 21.83
N ARG A 7 9.71 5.64 20.94
CA ARG A 7 9.22 4.27 20.69
C ARG A 7 9.29 3.43 21.95
N ASP A 8 10.46 3.37 22.59
CA ASP A 8 10.68 2.54 23.77
C ASP A 8 9.78 2.99 24.92
N LYS A 9 9.68 4.31 25.14
CA LYS A 9 8.83 4.90 26.18
C LYS A 9 7.34 4.61 25.96
N PHE A 10 6.87 4.60 24.71
CA PHE A 10 5.49 4.23 24.40
C PHE A 10 5.20 2.78 24.75
N LEU A 11 6.08 1.86 24.35
CA LEU A 11 5.90 0.43 24.61
C LEU A 11 5.96 0.13 26.11
N GLU A 12 6.92 0.72 26.83
CA GLU A 12 7.03 0.62 28.30
C GLU A 12 5.79 1.19 29.01
N PHE A 13 5.30 2.36 28.58
CA PHE A 13 4.11 2.98 29.17
C PHE A 13 2.86 2.10 29.12
N PHE A 14 2.67 1.36 28.02
CA PHE A 14 1.54 0.44 27.89
C PHE A 14 1.83 -0.94 28.50
N GLU A 15 3.08 -1.40 28.52
CA GLU A 15 3.49 -2.61 29.26
C GLU A 15 3.21 -2.46 30.76
N ASP A 16 3.52 -1.30 31.35
CA ASP A 16 3.19 -0.94 32.74
C ASP A 16 1.67 -0.91 33.02
N ARG A 17 0.84 -0.93 31.96
CA ARG A 17 -0.63 -1.00 32.01
C ARG A 17 -1.17 -2.37 31.58
N ASP A 18 -0.35 -3.41 31.76
CA ASP A 18 -0.63 -4.81 31.43
C ASP A 18 -0.89 -5.07 29.94
N HIS A 19 -0.40 -4.23 29.03
CA HIS A 19 -0.43 -4.56 27.60
C HIS A 19 0.71 -5.50 27.27
N ARG A 20 0.42 -6.55 26.52
CA ARG A 20 1.47 -7.38 25.94
C ARG A 20 2.13 -6.61 24.79
N VAL A 21 3.44 -6.38 24.87
CA VAL A 21 4.22 -5.89 23.74
C VAL A 21 4.29 -6.99 22.67
N VAL A 22 3.82 -6.68 21.46
CA VAL A 22 3.83 -7.56 20.29
C VAL A 22 4.76 -6.98 19.24
N GLU A 23 5.58 -7.83 18.63
CA GLU A 23 6.50 -7.43 17.57
C GLU A 23 5.75 -6.99 16.31
N SER A 24 6.37 -6.12 15.52
CA SER A 24 5.82 -5.71 14.22
C SER A 24 5.71 -6.91 13.28
N SER A 25 4.54 -7.09 12.66
CA SER A 25 4.37 -8.03 11.55
C SER A 25 5.16 -7.58 10.30
N SER A 26 5.24 -8.48 9.31
CA SER A 26 5.80 -8.18 8.00
C SER A 26 5.08 -6.99 7.35
N LEU A 27 5.78 -6.25 6.50
CA LEU A 27 5.14 -5.29 5.59
C LEU A 27 4.32 -5.99 4.50
N LEU A 28 4.61 -7.26 4.21
CA LEU A 28 3.87 -8.10 3.28
C LEU A 28 2.68 -8.68 4.04
N ASP A 29 1.49 -8.17 3.75
CA ASP A 29 0.28 -8.60 4.44
C ASP A 29 -0.20 -9.95 3.87
N GLU A 30 -0.76 -10.79 4.72
CA GLU A 30 -1.35 -12.07 4.31
C GLU A 30 -2.76 -11.90 3.72
N ASP A 31 -3.43 -10.77 4.02
CA ASP A 31 -4.74 -10.44 3.46
C ASP A 31 -4.62 -10.06 1.98
N PRO A 32 -5.18 -10.85 1.04
CA PRO A 32 -5.02 -10.62 -0.40
C PRO A 32 -5.74 -9.35 -0.91
N SER A 33 -6.57 -8.71 -0.07
CA SER A 33 -7.24 -7.44 -0.41
C SER A 33 -6.34 -6.21 -0.27
N VAL A 34 -5.18 -6.35 0.38
CA VAL A 34 -4.18 -5.29 0.55
C VAL A 34 -2.83 -5.75 0.04
N LEU A 35 -2.00 -4.81 -0.41
CA LEU A 35 -0.66 -5.12 -0.92
C LEU A 35 0.40 -5.07 0.19
N PHE A 36 0.17 -4.24 1.19
CA PHE A 36 1.08 -4.04 2.31
C PHE A 36 0.28 -3.81 3.59
N THR A 37 0.94 -4.03 4.72
CA THR A 37 0.46 -3.54 6.00
C THR A 37 0.52 -2.00 6.01
N THR A 38 -0.64 -1.35 6.04
CA THR A 38 -0.87 0.11 6.03
C THR A 38 -1.21 0.67 7.41
N ALA A 39 -1.59 -0.19 8.37
CA ALA A 39 -2.01 0.19 9.72
C ALA A 39 -1.60 -0.85 10.79
N GLY A 40 -1.38 -0.37 12.01
CA GLY A 40 -0.99 -1.19 13.16
C GLY A 40 -2.00 -2.28 13.52
N MET A 41 -3.29 -2.04 13.29
CA MET A 41 -4.35 -2.98 13.65
C MET A 41 -4.41 -4.24 12.79
N GLN A 42 -3.83 -4.24 11.58
CA GLN A 42 -4.02 -5.33 10.61
C GLN A 42 -3.64 -6.70 11.15
N GLN A 43 -2.51 -6.77 11.87
CA GLN A 43 -2.08 -8.01 12.54
C GLN A 43 -3.02 -8.48 13.68
N PHE A 44 -3.97 -7.65 14.09
CA PHE A 44 -4.94 -7.93 15.16
C PHE A 44 -6.39 -8.02 14.68
N LYS A 45 -6.66 -7.83 13.39
CA LYS A 45 -8.01 -7.85 12.80
C LYS A 45 -8.87 -9.03 13.28
N PRO A 46 -8.37 -10.28 13.35
CA PRO A 46 -9.19 -11.43 13.76
C PRO A 46 -9.75 -11.31 15.19
N TYR A 47 -9.07 -10.60 16.08
CA TYR A 47 -9.39 -10.54 17.51
C TYR A 47 -10.49 -9.51 17.84
N TYR A 48 -10.89 -8.68 16.87
CA TYR A 48 -12.09 -7.85 16.99
C TYR A 48 -13.37 -8.60 16.63
N LEU A 49 -13.27 -9.81 16.07
CA LEU A 49 -14.39 -10.63 15.57
C LEU A 49 -14.55 -11.92 16.40
N GLU A 50 -14.61 -11.78 17.72
CA GLU A 50 -14.86 -12.86 18.69
C GLU A 50 -13.80 -13.98 18.76
N GLN A 51 -12.69 -13.87 18.01
CA GLN A 51 -11.57 -14.79 18.17
C GLN A 51 -10.74 -14.42 19.40
N GLU A 52 -10.41 -15.41 20.22
CA GLU A 52 -9.51 -15.19 21.35
C GLU A 52 -8.10 -14.83 20.87
N SER A 53 -7.59 -13.70 21.35
CA SER A 53 -6.21 -13.28 21.09
C SER A 53 -5.23 -14.16 21.89
N PRO A 54 -4.19 -14.74 21.25
CA PRO A 54 -3.15 -15.48 21.95
C PRO A 54 -2.29 -14.59 22.86
N TYR A 55 -2.41 -13.27 22.72
CA TYR A 55 -1.67 -12.26 23.48
C TYR A 55 -2.47 -11.72 24.68
N GLY A 56 -3.72 -12.14 24.85
CA GLY A 56 -4.66 -11.57 25.82
C GLY A 56 -5.45 -10.39 25.26
N SER A 57 -6.22 -9.73 26.13
CA SER A 57 -7.19 -8.68 25.75
C SER A 57 -6.56 -7.30 25.53
N ARG A 58 -5.29 -7.09 25.89
CA ARG A 58 -4.55 -5.84 25.75
C ARG A 58 -3.20 -6.07 25.08
N VAL A 59 -2.94 -5.37 23.99
CA VAL A 59 -1.64 -5.44 23.29
C VAL A 59 -1.15 -4.06 22.88
N THR A 60 0.16 -3.92 22.76
CA THR A 60 0.79 -2.71 22.21
C THR A 60 1.87 -3.10 21.21
N SER A 61 2.06 -2.30 20.17
CA SER A 61 3.08 -2.55 19.15
C SER A 61 3.58 -1.26 18.51
N CYS A 62 4.72 -1.36 17.84
CA CYS A 62 5.26 -0.36 16.92
C CYS A 62 5.33 -1.00 15.52
N GLN A 63 4.25 -0.91 14.77
CA GLN A 63 4.10 -1.58 13.48
C GLN A 63 4.77 -0.81 12.36
N LYS A 64 5.59 -1.49 11.55
CA LYS A 64 6.05 -0.99 10.24
C LYS A 64 4.86 -0.89 9.29
N CYS A 65 4.63 0.28 8.71
CA CYS A 65 3.54 0.50 7.76
C CYS A 65 4.07 1.08 6.44
N LEU A 66 3.47 0.67 5.32
CA LEU A 66 3.74 1.24 4.00
C LEU A 66 2.47 1.69 3.31
N ARG A 67 2.39 2.98 2.93
CA ARG A 67 1.23 3.60 2.27
C ARG A 67 1.56 4.03 0.85
N THR A 68 0.95 3.35 -0.12
CA THR A 68 1.15 3.68 -1.54
C THR A 68 0.31 4.86 -2.02
N SER A 69 -0.75 5.19 -1.29
CA SER A 69 -1.63 6.35 -1.52
C SER A 69 -0.87 7.67 -1.41
N ASP A 70 0.16 7.70 -0.56
CA ASP A 70 0.81 8.93 -0.11
C ASP A 70 2.08 9.26 -0.92
N ILE A 71 2.52 8.34 -1.81
CA ILE A 71 3.76 8.44 -2.59
C ILE A 71 3.86 9.77 -3.38
N GLU A 72 2.74 10.32 -3.84
CA GLU A 72 2.75 11.57 -4.61
C GLU A 72 2.81 12.82 -3.72
N GLN A 73 2.32 12.74 -2.48
CA GLN A 73 2.36 13.80 -1.46
C GLN A 73 3.74 13.90 -0.80
N VAL A 74 4.46 12.77 -0.69
CA VAL A 74 5.83 12.75 -0.14
C VAL A 74 6.68 13.85 -0.77
N GLY A 75 7.30 14.65 0.08
CA GLY A 75 8.05 15.86 -0.27
C GLY A 75 7.51 17.12 0.40
N ASP A 76 6.31 17.06 0.94
CA ASP A 76 5.71 18.07 1.81
C ASP A 76 6.28 18.02 3.25
N LEU A 77 5.50 18.44 4.24
CA LEU A 77 5.95 18.60 5.63
C LEU A 77 5.87 17.31 6.45
N ASP A 78 4.96 16.38 6.12
CA ASP A 78 4.51 15.34 7.03
C ASP A 78 4.03 14.01 6.40
N HIS A 79 3.98 13.89 5.06
CA HIS A 79 3.64 12.62 4.40
C HIS A 79 4.85 11.71 4.19
N LEU A 80 4.64 10.42 4.43
CA LEU A 80 5.63 9.35 4.27
C LEU A 80 5.08 8.17 3.48
N THR A 81 5.95 7.50 2.73
CA THR A 81 5.63 6.19 2.16
C THR A 81 5.78 5.11 3.21
N PHE A 82 6.83 5.17 4.02
CA PHE A 82 7.10 4.23 5.11
C PHE A 82 7.09 4.97 6.44
N MET A 83 6.37 4.42 7.41
CA MET A 83 6.28 4.98 8.75
C MET A 83 6.20 3.88 9.80
N GLU A 84 6.51 4.25 11.04
CA GLU A 84 6.28 3.40 12.20
C GLU A 84 5.03 3.88 12.93
N MET A 85 4.06 2.98 13.09
CA MET A 85 2.80 3.27 13.75
C MET A 85 2.80 2.66 15.15
N LEU A 86 2.86 3.52 16.16
CA LEU A 86 2.63 3.15 17.54
C LEU A 86 1.13 2.90 17.75
N GLY A 87 0.80 1.83 18.46
CA GLY A 87 -0.60 1.54 18.77
C GLY A 87 -0.77 0.74 20.06
N ASN A 88 -1.85 1.03 20.78
CA ASN A 88 -2.39 0.21 21.86
C ASN A 88 -3.77 -0.30 21.45
N PHE A 89 -4.03 -1.56 21.74
CA PHE A 89 -5.22 -2.26 21.26
C PHE A 89 -5.89 -2.99 22.42
N SER A 90 -7.22 -3.01 22.39
CA SER A 90 -8.05 -3.73 23.35
C SER A 90 -9.11 -4.56 22.65
N PHE A 91 -9.32 -5.80 23.09
CA PHE A 91 -10.26 -6.74 22.50
C PHE A 91 -11.28 -7.22 23.54
N GLY A 92 -12.49 -7.56 23.10
CA GLY A 92 -13.46 -8.28 23.93
C GLY A 92 -14.21 -7.45 24.98
N TYR A 93 -14.22 -6.11 24.89
CA TYR A 93 -14.91 -5.28 25.88
C TYR A 93 -16.44 -5.41 25.79
N PRO A 94 -17.18 -5.52 26.91
CA PRO A 94 -16.72 -5.43 28.31
C PRO A 94 -16.41 -6.77 29.00
N GLU A 95 -16.60 -7.90 28.32
CA GLU A 95 -16.62 -9.23 28.94
C GLU A 95 -15.21 -9.80 29.19
N ALA A 96 -14.26 -9.51 28.29
CA ALA A 96 -12.91 -10.04 28.41
C ALA A 96 -12.17 -9.37 29.58
N GLU A 97 -11.57 -10.20 30.44
CA GLU A 97 -10.79 -9.72 31.58
C GLU A 97 -9.68 -8.78 31.11
N GLY A 98 -9.57 -7.63 31.77
CA GLY A 98 -8.61 -6.61 31.39
C GLY A 98 -9.02 -5.74 30.20
N SER A 99 -10.00 -6.10 29.37
CA SER A 99 -10.41 -5.22 28.26
C SER A 99 -10.81 -3.82 28.71
N TYR A 100 -10.64 -2.82 27.83
CA TYR A 100 -11.05 -1.44 28.06
C TYR A 100 -11.61 -0.80 26.79
N PHE A 101 -12.19 0.39 26.98
CA PHE A 101 -12.79 1.16 25.91
C PHE A 101 -12.46 2.66 26.08
N LYS A 102 -13.31 3.56 25.54
CA LYS A 102 -13.09 5.01 25.39
C LYS A 102 -12.40 5.70 26.57
N GLU A 103 -12.91 5.51 27.78
CA GLU A 103 -12.43 6.25 28.96
C GLU A 103 -10.93 6.03 29.21
N LYS A 104 -10.47 4.77 29.23
CA LYS A 104 -9.05 4.48 29.45
C LYS A 104 -8.21 4.84 28.23
N ALA A 105 -8.72 4.60 27.02
CA ALA A 105 -8.01 4.96 25.79
C ALA A 105 -7.70 6.47 25.76
N ILE A 106 -8.71 7.33 25.93
CA ILE A 106 -8.54 8.79 25.88
C ILE A 106 -7.66 9.30 27.04
N LYS A 107 -7.90 8.81 28.27
CA LYS A 107 -7.11 9.25 29.45
C LYS A 107 -5.64 8.87 29.32
N TRP A 108 -5.32 7.64 28.90
CA TRP A 108 -3.94 7.20 28.72
C TRP A 108 -3.25 7.88 27.54
N SER A 109 -3.96 8.14 26.43
CA SER A 109 -3.37 8.89 25.32
C SER A 109 -3.00 10.31 25.73
N TYR A 110 -3.88 10.99 26.48
CA TYR A 110 -3.58 12.33 27.00
C TYR A 110 -2.41 12.31 28.00
N GLU A 111 -2.42 11.37 28.95
CA GLU A 111 -1.35 11.18 29.93
C GLU A 111 0.00 10.96 29.24
N PHE A 112 0.07 10.07 28.24
CA PHE A 112 1.31 9.83 27.51
C PHE A 112 1.81 11.09 26.78
N LEU A 113 0.94 11.80 26.05
CA LEU A 113 1.34 13.00 25.32
C LEU A 113 1.83 14.11 26.25
N VAL A 114 1.14 14.34 27.37
CA VAL A 114 1.46 15.45 28.29
C VAL A 114 2.56 15.08 29.28
N GLU A 115 2.43 13.97 29.98
CA GLU A 115 3.32 13.60 31.08
C GLU A 115 4.58 12.90 30.58
N GLU A 116 4.44 11.98 29.62
CA GLU A 116 5.58 11.21 29.13
C GLU A 116 6.34 11.93 28.02
N CYS A 117 5.64 12.54 27.06
CA CYS A 117 6.26 13.28 25.96
C CYS A 117 6.53 14.76 26.29
N GLY A 118 5.92 15.30 27.35
CA GLY A 118 6.12 16.69 27.76
C GLY A 118 5.44 17.71 26.83
N LEU A 119 4.39 17.31 26.11
CA LEU A 119 3.64 18.23 25.26
C LEU A 119 2.86 19.23 26.13
N GLU A 120 2.87 20.49 25.71
CA GLU A 120 2.14 21.58 26.36
C GLU A 120 0.62 21.30 26.36
N PRO A 121 -0.03 21.16 27.53
CA PRO A 121 -1.46 20.85 27.63
C PRO A 121 -2.36 21.83 26.91
N ASP A 122 -1.96 23.10 26.85
CA ASP A 122 -2.69 24.17 26.20
C ASP A 122 -2.52 24.20 24.68
N LYS A 123 -1.79 23.26 24.09
CA LYS A 123 -1.71 23.06 22.64
C LYS A 123 -2.40 21.80 22.17
N ILE A 124 -2.99 21.02 23.09
CA ILE A 124 -3.76 19.81 22.76
C ILE A 124 -5.19 20.18 22.39
N TRP A 125 -5.63 19.65 21.26
CA TRP A 125 -7.00 19.72 20.74
C TRP A 125 -7.55 18.30 20.59
N LEU A 126 -8.86 18.16 20.74
CA LEU A 126 -9.56 16.88 20.65
C LEU A 126 -10.67 16.98 19.60
N THR A 127 -10.75 16.01 18.71
CA THR A 127 -11.88 15.86 17.79
C THR A 127 -12.72 14.65 18.15
N TYR A 128 -14.01 14.65 17.77
CA TYR A 128 -14.93 13.57 18.05
C TYR A 128 -15.97 13.41 16.94
N TYR A 129 -16.52 12.21 16.81
CA TYR A 129 -17.57 11.92 15.84
C TYR A 129 -18.90 12.62 16.17
N GLU A 130 -19.36 13.51 15.29
CA GLU A 130 -20.59 14.28 15.49
C GLU A 130 -21.87 13.51 15.11
N GLY A 131 -21.74 12.32 14.53
CA GLY A 131 -22.86 11.47 14.13
C GLY A 131 -23.16 11.51 12.62
N SER A 132 -23.96 10.56 12.17
CA SER A 132 -24.59 10.48 10.83
C SER A 132 -26.05 10.04 10.97
N GLU A 133 -26.73 9.77 9.85
CA GLU A 133 -28.08 9.22 9.88
C GLU A 133 -28.14 7.83 10.54
N ASP A 134 -27.10 7.01 10.35
CA ASP A 134 -27.06 5.61 10.82
C ASP A 134 -26.36 5.45 12.18
N ILE A 135 -25.43 6.35 12.52
CA ILE A 135 -24.56 6.22 13.69
C ILE A 135 -24.68 7.47 14.57
N PRO A 136 -25.02 7.33 15.86
CA PRO A 136 -25.23 8.48 16.74
C PRO A 136 -23.91 9.21 17.05
N THR A 137 -24.05 10.48 17.46
CA THR A 137 -22.97 11.31 17.98
C THR A 137 -22.23 10.64 19.14
N ASP A 138 -20.91 10.78 19.17
CA ASP A 138 -20.10 10.35 20.32
C ASP A 138 -20.09 11.41 21.43
N GLU A 139 -21.10 11.38 22.29
CA GLU A 139 -21.21 12.31 23.43
C GLU A 139 -20.13 12.05 24.51
N LYS A 140 -19.51 10.86 24.55
CA LYS A 140 -18.61 10.50 25.65
C LYS A 140 -17.21 11.12 25.50
N THR A 141 -16.72 11.25 24.28
CA THR A 141 -15.41 11.85 23.99
C THR A 141 -15.31 13.32 24.45
N PRO A 142 -16.25 14.23 24.14
CA PRO A 142 -16.17 15.61 24.61
C PRO A 142 -16.25 15.73 26.14
N GLU A 143 -17.07 14.91 26.81
CA GLU A 143 -17.11 14.84 28.29
C GLU A 143 -15.73 14.49 28.87
N LEU A 144 -15.08 13.46 28.33
CA LEU A 144 -13.76 13.02 28.78
C LEU A 144 -12.67 14.06 28.49
N GLY A 145 -12.75 14.77 27.36
CA GLY A 145 -11.86 15.88 27.05
C GLY A 145 -11.95 17.01 28.09
N GLN A 146 -13.17 17.36 28.51
CA GLN A 146 -13.39 18.35 29.57
C GLN A 146 -12.90 17.87 30.94
N GLU A 147 -13.09 16.59 31.27
CA GLU A 147 -12.54 15.98 32.49
C GLU A 147 -11.01 16.09 32.56
N LEU A 148 -10.34 15.98 31.40
CA LEU A 148 -8.89 16.15 31.25
C LEU A 148 -8.44 17.62 31.25
N GLY A 149 -9.37 18.57 31.33
CA GLY A 149 -9.09 20.00 31.34
C GLY A 149 -8.87 20.61 29.96
N ILE A 150 -9.20 19.90 28.88
CA ILE A 150 -9.21 20.47 27.53
C ILE A 150 -10.37 21.46 27.44
N PRO A 151 -10.13 22.75 27.13
CA PRO A 151 -11.20 23.73 27.03
C PRO A 151 -12.20 23.38 25.93
N GLU A 152 -13.48 23.71 26.12
CA GLU A 152 -14.56 23.42 25.17
C GLU A 152 -14.27 23.94 23.76
N GLN A 153 -13.67 25.14 23.63
CA GLN A 153 -13.29 25.70 22.33
C GLN A 153 -12.19 24.90 21.59
N ARG A 154 -11.56 23.92 22.25
CA ARG A 154 -10.57 23.01 21.67
C ARG A 154 -11.08 21.58 21.44
N ILE A 155 -12.38 21.39 21.64
CA ILE A 155 -13.07 20.13 21.40
C ILE A 155 -14.00 20.36 20.22
N SER A 156 -13.81 19.64 19.12
CA SER A 156 -14.53 19.89 17.86
C SER A 156 -15.15 18.62 17.29
N GLY A 157 -16.42 18.69 16.88
CA GLY A 157 -17.12 17.59 16.23
C GLY A 157 -16.91 17.60 14.72
N PHE A 158 -16.75 16.42 14.12
CA PHE A 158 -16.76 16.21 12.68
C PHE A 158 -17.51 14.92 12.31
N GLY A 159 -18.07 14.87 11.10
CA GLY A 159 -18.75 13.70 10.55
C GLY A 159 -17.76 12.63 10.07
N GLU A 160 -17.70 12.40 8.75
CA GLU A 160 -16.90 11.33 8.15
C GLU A 160 -15.40 11.36 8.52
N ASP A 161 -14.84 12.55 8.76
CA ASP A 161 -13.43 12.70 9.17
C ASP A 161 -13.15 11.99 10.51
N ASN A 162 -14.14 11.89 11.40
CA ASN A 162 -14.02 11.19 12.68
C ASN A 162 -14.68 9.79 12.66
N PHE A 163 -14.64 9.11 11.52
CA PHE A 163 -15.10 7.74 11.39
C PHE A 163 -14.09 6.90 10.63
N TRP A 164 -13.72 5.74 11.20
CA TRP A 164 -12.80 4.82 10.55
C TRP A 164 -13.54 3.58 10.05
N GLY A 165 -13.47 3.36 8.73
CA GLY A 165 -14.06 2.20 8.06
C GLY A 165 -13.22 0.93 8.24
N PRO A 166 -13.73 -0.22 7.77
CA PRO A 166 -12.99 -1.48 7.85
C PRO A 166 -11.72 -1.46 7.00
N THR A 167 -10.72 -2.23 7.42
CA THR A 167 -9.59 -2.55 6.55
C THR A 167 -10.01 -3.62 5.55
N GLY A 168 -10.23 -3.22 4.28
CA GLY A 168 -10.73 -4.07 3.21
C GLY A 168 -12.18 -3.75 2.82
N GLU A 169 -12.88 -4.71 2.22
CA GLU A 169 -14.27 -4.53 1.75
C GLU A 169 -15.32 -4.58 2.87
N GLU A 170 -15.01 -5.23 3.99
CA GLU A 170 -15.89 -5.39 5.16
C GLU A 170 -15.06 -5.61 6.44
N GLY A 171 -15.67 -5.39 7.61
CA GLY A 171 -15.03 -5.67 8.89
C GLY A 171 -15.42 -4.74 10.05
N PRO A 172 -14.71 -4.86 11.19
CA PRO A 172 -14.84 -3.95 12.32
C PRO A 172 -14.53 -2.50 11.92
N CYS A 173 -15.32 -1.57 12.44
CA CYS A 173 -15.20 -0.15 12.19
C CYS A 173 -15.79 0.67 13.36
N GLY A 174 -15.62 1.99 13.32
CA GLY A 174 -16.37 2.86 14.22
C GLY A 174 -15.91 4.31 14.30
N PRO A 175 -16.60 5.09 15.16
CA PRO A 175 -16.24 6.46 15.48
C PRO A 175 -14.81 6.59 16.00
N THR A 176 -14.18 7.73 15.74
CA THR A 176 -12.84 8.04 16.25
C THR A 176 -12.87 9.25 17.19
N ALA A 177 -11.86 9.29 18.06
CA ALA A 177 -11.40 10.51 18.69
C ALA A 177 -9.96 10.75 18.27
N GLU A 178 -9.61 11.97 17.88
CA GLU A 178 -8.23 12.29 17.50
C GLU A 178 -7.67 13.39 18.39
N LEU A 179 -6.41 13.20 18.78
CA LEU A 179 -5.62 14.21 19.47
C LEU A 179 -4.79 14.94 18.43
N HIS A 180 -4.95 16.26 18.41
CA HIS A 180 -4.24 17.18 17.52
C HIS A 180 -3.35 18.10 18.35
N TYR A 181 -2.20 18.47 17.77
CA TYR A 181 -1.27 19.44 18.38
C TYR A 181 -1.23 20.74 17.58
N ASP A 182 -1.36 21.87 18.28
CA ASP A 182 -1.26 23.22 17.73
C ASP A 182 0.20 23.65 17.59
N LEU A 183 0.71 23.63 16.35
CA LEU A 183 2.11 23.92 16.04
C LEU A 183 2.44 25.41 16.14
N THR A 184 1.52 26.27 15.70
CA THR A 184 1.79 27.70 15.51
C THR A 184 1.14 28.58 16.58
N GLY A 185 0.00 28.17 17.13
CA GLY A 185 -0.85 29.01 17.98
C GLY A 185 -1.53 30.16 17.24
N GLU A 186 -1.32 30.29 15.93
CA GLU A 186 -1.80 31.40 15.12
C GLU A 186 -2.98 30.94 14.24
N PRO A 187 -4.22 31.35 14.57
CA PRO A 187 -5.39 30.93 13.80
C PRO A 187 -5.40 31.56 12.41
N CYS A 188 -5.76 30.78 11.37
CA CYS A 188 -5.94 31.30 10.01
C CYS A 188 -7.25 32.08 9.80
N GLY A 189 -8.12 32.12 10.83
CA GLY A 189 -9.43 32.74 10.82
C GLY A 189 -10.15 32.58 12.15
N PRO A 190 -11.33 33.19 12.34
CA PRO A 190 -12.07 33.14 13.60
C PRO A 190 -12.51 31.73 14.02
N ASP A 191 -12.75 30.84 13.04
CA ASP A 191 -13.23 29.46 13.27
C ASP A 191 -12.13 28.41 12.98
N CYS A 192 -10.86 28.80 13.13
CA CYS A 192 -9.73 27.92 12.82
C CYS A 192 -9.65 26.74 13.80
N LYS A 193 -9.81 25.52 13.28
CA LYS A 193 -9.95 24.27 14.03
C LYS A 193 -9.16 23.11 13.37
N PRO A 194 -8.99 21.96 14.04
CA PRO A 194 -8.43 20.77 13.41
C PRO A 194 -9.10 20.43 12.07
N ASN A 195 -8.37 19.76 11.17
CA ASN A 195 -8.76 19.46 9.79
C ASN A 195 -8.83 20.65 8.81
N ASP A 196 -8.51 21.88 9.25
CA ASP A 196 -8.24 22.98 8.33
C ASP A 196 -6.92 22.78 7.56
N GLU A 197 -6.91 23.07 6.26
CA GLU A 197 -5.70 23.01 5.40
C GLU A 197 -4.68 24.17 5.66
N CYS A 198 -4.73 24.80 6.84
CA CYS A 198 -3.89 25.95 7.17
C CYS A 198 -2.49 25.60 7.69
N GLY A 199 -2.23 24.31 7.98
CA GLY A 199 -0.94 23.84 8.51
C GLY A 199 -0.68 24.17 9.98
N ARG A 200 -1.69 24.66 10.71
CA ARG A 200 -1.60 24.94 12.15
C ARG A 200 -1.61 23.67 13.01
N PHE A 201 -2.44 22.70 12.63
CA PHE A 201 -2.67 21.50 13.42
C PHE A 201 -2.00 20.30 12.77
N VAL A 202 -1.50 19.41 13.61
CA VAL A 202 -1.06 18.08 13.19
C VAL A 202 -1.77 17.03 14.04
N GLU A 203 -2.38 16.06 13.39
CA GLU A 203 -2.91 14.87 14.07
C GLU A 203 -1.74 14.06 14.61
N VAL A 204 -1.71 13.88 15.93
CA VAL A 204 -0.67 13.08 16.60
C VAL A 204 -1.15 11.67 16.92
N TRP A 205 -2.44 11.47 17.18
CA TRP A 205 -2.96 10.16 17.58
C TRP A 205 -4.44 10.00 17.22
N ASN A 206 -4.77 8.95 16.50
CA ASN A 206 -6.14 8.55 16.19
C ASN A 206 -6.57 7.36 17.08
N LEU A 207 -7.71 7.47 17.74
CA LEU A 207 -8.30 6.46 18.62
C LEU A 207 -9.61 5.96 17.99
N VAL A 208 -9.57 4.80 17.35
CA VAL A 208 -10.70 4.15 16.70
C VAL A 208 -11.46 3.27 17.71
N PHE A 209 -12.76 3.53 17.82
CA PHE A 209 -13.66 2.79 18.70
C PHE A 209 -14.41 1.72 17.92
N ASN A 210 -13.79 0.56 17.72
CA ASN A 210 -14.40 -0.59 17.06
C ASN A 210 -15.65 -1.04 17.83
N GLN A 211 -16.82 -0.68 17.32
CA GLN A 211 -18.12 -0.99 17.93
C GLN A 211 -19.22 -1.27 16.91
N TYR A 212 -18.88 -1.22 15.62
CA TYR A 212 -19.73 -1.63 14.50
C TYR A 212 -18.98 -2.59 13.59
N TYR A 213 -19.73 -3.46 12.91
CA TYR A 213 -19.29 -4.20 11.75
C TYR A 213 -19.90 -3.55 10.52
N GLN A 214 -19.08 -3.20 9.54
CA GLN A 214 -19.56 -2.74 8.24
C GLN A 214 -19.52 -3.91 7.25
N ASP A 215 -20.67 -4.22 6.65
CA ASP A 215 -20.76 -5.22 5.58
C ASP A 215 -20.29 -4.66 4.22
N ARG A 216 -20.25 -5.52 3.19
CA ARG A 216 -19.84 -5.11 1.82
C ARG A 216 -20.78 -4.11 1.14
N GLN A 217 -22.03 -4.03 1.59
CA GLN A 217 -23.01 -3.04 1.11
C GLN A 217 -22.82 -1.71 1.86
N GLY A 218 -22.02 -1.72 2.93
CA GLY A 218 -21.75 -0.62 3.84
C GLY A 218 -22.87 -0.34 4.82
N ASN A 219 -23.69 -1.35 5.14
CA ASN A 219 -24.58 -1.29 6.29
C ASN A 219 -23.79 -1.52 7.57
N PHE A 220 -24.23 -0.93 8.67
CA PHE A 220 -23.58 -1.03 9.97
C PHE A 220 -24.40 -1.86 10.96
N GLU A 221 -23.76 -2.85 11.58
CA GLU A 221 -24.34 -3.63 12.67
C GLU A 221 -23.52 -3.45 13.95
N PRO A 222 -24.13 -3.22 15.14
CA PRO A 222 -23.37 -3.13 16.39
C PRO A 222 -22.62 -4.44 16.71
N LEU A 223 -21.35 -4.33 17.07
CA LEU A 223 -20.57 -5.48 17.54
C LEU A 223 -21.00 -5.91 18.94
N GLN A 224 -21.05 -7.23 19.18
CA GLN A 224 -21.30 -7.78 20.52
C GLN A 224 -20.16 -7.42 21.49
N GLN A 225 -18.93 -7.50 21.00
CA GLN A 225 -17.72 -7.12 21.73
C GLN A 225 -17.08 -5.92 21.07
N LYS A 226 -16.75 -4.91 21.87
CA LYS A 226 -16.09 -3.69 21.40
C LYS A 226 -14.59 -3.79 21.57
N GLY A 227 -13.87 -2.95 20.85
CA GLY A 227 -12.43 -2.87 20.96
C GLY A 227 -11.88 -1.47 20.75
N ILE A 228 -10.62 -1.31 21.11
CA ILE A 228 -9.81 -0.13 20.84
C ILE A 228 -8.79 -0.49 19.80
N ASP A 229 -8.71 0.31 18.75
CA ASP A 229 -7.62 0.37 17.79
C ASP A 229 -7.07 1.80 17.85
N THR A 230 -5.76 1.96 17.96
CA THR A 230 -5.16 3.29 17.89
C THR A 230 -3.99 3.30 16.93
N GLY A 231 -3.81 4.42 16.24
CA GLY A 231 -2.65 4.69 15.41
C GLY A 231 -2.02 6.03 15.74
N MET A 232 -0.74 6.02 16.09
CA MET A 232 0.08 7.22 16.27
C MET A 232 1.33 7.11 15.41
N GLY A 233 1.49 8.05 14.47
CA GLY A 233 2.69 8.12 13.64
C GLY A 233 3.91 8.53 14.46
N LEU A 234 4.87 7.63 14.65
CA LEU A 234 6.08 7.88 15.44
C LEU A 234 6.86 9.09 14.91
N GLU A 235 6.98 9.21 13.58
CA GLU A 235 7.69 10.33 12.94
C GLU A 235 6.99 11.67 13.14
N ARG A 236 5.64 11.69 13.14
CA ARG A 236 4.86 12.90 13.40
C ARG A 236 5.01 13.34 14.85
N LEU A 237 4.88 12.42 15.80
CA LEU A 237 5.08 12.73 17.22
C LEU A 237 6.52 13.24 17.47
N ALA A 238 7.53 12.60 16.88
CA ALA A 238 8.91 13.04 17.00
C ALA A 238 9.13 14.43 16.42
N PHE A 239 8.51 14.74 15.28
CA PHE A 239 8.52 16.08 14.70
C PHE A 239 7.98 17.14 15.67
N VAL A 240 6.85 16.87 16.32
CA VAL A 240 6.26 17.76 17.34
C VAL A 240 7.20 17.92 18.53
N ILE A 241 7.67 16.81 19.12
CA ILE A 241 8.54 16.83 20.31
C ILE A 241 9.88 17.52 20.04
N GLN A 242 10.42 17.38 18.83
CA GLN A 242 11.70 17.97 18.45
C GLN A 242 11.56 19.40 17.91
N GLN A 243 10.33 19.91 17.78
CA GLN A 243 10.03 21.27 17.29
C GLN A 243 10.67 21.55 15.92
N GLY A 244 10.63 20.57 15.02
CA GLY A 244 11.10 20.74 13.65
C GLY A 244 10.13 21.56 12.80
N GLU A 245 10.54 21.94 11.59
CA GLU A 245 9.67 22.54 10.56
C GLU A 245 9.01 21.49 9.67
N SER A 246 9.53 20.25 9.68
CA SER A 246 8.95 19.09 8.99
C SER A 246 9.47 17.81 9.61
N ILE A 247 8.80 16.68 9.36
CA ILE A 247 9.25 15.36 9.80
C ILE A 247 10.66 15.01 9.30
N PHE A 248 11.07 15.60 8.18
CA PHE A 248 12.38 15.38 7.56
C PHE A 248 13.55 16.07 8.28
N GLN A 249 13.27 16.86 9.32
CA GLN A 249 14.27 17.48 10.19
C GLN A 249 14.48 16.70 11.50
N THR A 250 13.71 15.64 11.75
CA THR A 250 13.89 14.79 12.91
C THR A 250 15.25 14.08 12.91
N ASP A 251 15.68 13.60 14.07
CA ASP A 251 16.91 12.82 14.24
C ASP A 251 16.95 11.52 13.39
N LEU A 252 15.80 11.08 12.89
CA LEU A 252 15.68 9.95 11.96
C LEU A 252 16.00 10.32 10.51
N PHE A 253 15.57 11.49 10.04
CA PHE A 253 15.74 11.90 8.64
C PHE A 253 16.97 12.78 8.42
N ARG A 254 17.29 13.65 9.37
CA ARG A 254 18.38 14.63 9.22
C ARG A 254 19.72 13.98 8.85
N PRO A 255 20.11 12.81 9.38
CA PRO A 255 21.34 12.14 8.97
C PRO A 255 21.33 11.71 7.50
N ILE A 256 20.19 11.24 6.97
CA ILE A 256 20.04 10.85 5.55
C ILE A 256 20.05 12.09 4.67
N VAL A 257 19.25 13.11 5.02
CA VAL A 257 19.21 14.40 4.30
C VAL A 257 20.59 15.04 4.24
N GLY A 258 21.36 15.01 5.34
CA GLY A 258 22.72 15.53 5.38
C GLY A 258 23.70 14.79 4.47
N GLU A 259 23.49 13.50 4.18
CA GLU A 259 24.29 12.77 3.18
C GLU A 259 23.97 13.22 1.75
N ILE A 260 22.72 13.59 1.48
CA ILE A 260 22.27 14.12 0.18
C ILE A 260 22.83 15.54 -0.01
N GLU A 261 22.74 16.41 1.00
CA GLU A 261 23.26 17.79 0.98
C GLU A 261 24.75 17.86 0.64
N LYS A 262 25.56 16.90 1.11
CA LYS A 262 27.00 16.85 0.81
C LYS A 262 27.32 16.69 -0.68
N LEU A 263 26.37 16.19 -1.47
CA LEU A 263 26.58 15.85 -2.88
C LEU A 263 25.71 16.69 -3.82
N ALA A 264 24.61 17.24 -3.34
CA ALA A 264 23.69 18.04 -4.13
C ALA A 264 24.32 19.37 -4.57
N LYS A 265 23.94 19.86 -5.75
CA LYS A 265 24.31 21.19 -6.25
C LYS A 265 23.32 22.29 -5.83
N ASN A 266 22.27 21.93 -5.10
CA ASN A 266 21.20 22.80 -4.64
C ASN A 266 21.14 22.80 -3.10
N ASP A 267 20.61 23.87 -2.52
CA ASP A 267 20.40 23.97 -1.08
C ASP A 267 19.04 23.35 -0.67
N TYR A 268 19.02 22.67 0.48
CA TYR A 268 17.80 22.07 1.03
C TYR A 268 16.72 23.12 1.32
N GLN A 269 17.09 24.29 1.84
CA GLN A 269 16.16 25.36 2.20
C GLN A 269 15.49 25.96 0.96
N GLU A 270 16.22 26.07 -0.14
CA GLU A 270 15.67 26.58 -1.41
C GLU A 270 14.77 25.55 -2.11
N ARG A 271 15.09 24.27 -1.98
CA ARG A 271 14.41 23.19 -2.70
C ARG A 271 14.32 21.91 -1.88
N PRO A 272 13.49 21.85 -0.83
CA PRO A 272 13.50 20.74 0.12
C PRO A 272 12.90 19.44 -0.44
N ALA A 273 11.85 19.53 -1.26
CA ALA A 273 11.07 18.36 -1.68
C ALA A 273 11.91 17.22 -2.32
N PRO A 274 12.86 17.45 -3.25
CA PRO A 274 13.73 16.39 -3.76
C PRO A 274 14.53 15.65 -2.68
N PHE A 275 15.04 16.35 -1.67
CA PHE A 275 15.80 15.73 -0.58
C PHE A 275 14.90 14.85 0.28
N ARG A 276 13.71 15.38 0.61
CA ARG A 276 12.69 14.68 1.39
C ARG A 276 12.22 13.40 0.70
N ILE A 277 11.92 13.48 -0.60
CA ILE A 277 11.51 12.32 -1.41
C ILE A 277 12.59 11.25 -1.46
N ILE A 278 13.85 11.62 -1.69
CA ILE A 278 14.95 10.64 -1.71
C ILE A 278 15.08 9.98 -0.33
N ALA A 279 15.01 10.76 0.76
CA ALA A 279 15.19 10.27 2.12
C ALA A 279 14.06 9.32 2.58
N ASP A 280 12.79 9.62 2.26
CA ASP A 280 11.67 8.70 2.53
C ASP A 280 11.76 7.45 1.66
N HIS A 281 11.91 7.60 0.35
CA HIS A 281 11.84 6.46 -0.55
C HIS A 281 12.99 5.47 -0.35
N ILE A 282 14.19 5.93 0.03
CA ILE A 282 15.27 4.99 0.38
C ILE A 282 14.98 4.25 1.68
N ARG A 283 14.34 4.89 2.68
CA ARG A 283 13.89 4.19 3.90
C ARG A 283 12.89 3.10 3.56
N ALA A 284 11.82 3.44 2.83
CA ALA A 284 10.82 2.47 2.39
C ALA A 284 11.45 1.32 1.57
N SER A 285 12.40 1.64 0.68
CA SER A 285 13.06 0.64 -0.18
C SER A 285 13.94 -0.32 0.61
N VAL A 286 14.61 0.13 1.67
CA VAL A 286 15.40 -0.73 2.56
C VAL A 286 14.52 -1.74 3.28
N PHE A 287 13.40 -1.30 3.85
CA PHE A 287 12.49 -2.21 4.54
C PHE A 287 11.81 -3.19 3.59
N LEU A 288 11.41 -2.77 2.38
CA LEU A 288 10.89 -3.71 1.37
C LEU A 288 11.93 -4.74 0.94
N ALA A 289 13.17 -4.33 0.72
CA ALA A 289 14.23 -5.25 0.33
C ALA A 289 14.59 -6.23 1.46
N GLU A 290 14.49 -5.82 2.73
CA GLU A 290 14.65 -6.72 3.88
C GLU A 290 13.55 -7.80 3.92
N GLU A 291 12.32 -7.48 3.50
CA GLU A 291 11.22 -8.45 3.35
C GLU A 291 11.39 -9.35 2.10
N GLY A 292 12.57 -9.33 1.45
CA GLY A 292 12.88 -10.13 0.28
C GLY A 292 12.31 -9.60 -1.05
N VAL A 293 11.70 -8.41 -1.06
CA VAL A 293 11.10 -7.84 -2.28
C VAL A 293 12.20 -7.42 -3.27
N THR A 294 12.02 -7.75 -4.55
CA THR A 294 12.93 -7.35 -5.63
C THR A 294 12.22 -6.50 -6.71
N PRO A 295 12.91 -5.51 -7.32
CA PRO A 295 12.33 -4.63 -8.33
C PRO A 295 11.73 -5.36 -9.55
N SER A 296 10.40 -5.29 -9.72
CA SER A 296 9.63 -6.03 -10.73
C SER A 296 8.64 -5.12 -11.49
N ASN A 297 7.83 -5.69 -12.38
CA ASN A 297 6.75 -4.97 -13.10
C ASN A 297 5.36 -5.21 -12.47
N LYS A 298 5.28 -5.89 -11.33
CA LYS A 298 4.01 -6.27 -10.67
C LYS A 298 4.09 -6.06 -9.15
N GLU A 299 2.94 -5.80 -8.55
CA GLU A 299 2.72 -5.88 -7.09
C GLU A 299 3.81 -5.15 -6.27
N GLU A 300 4.34 -5.76 -5.23
CA GLU A 300 5.29 -5.14 -4.30
C GLU A 300 6.59 -4.79 -5.02
N GLY A 301 7.05 -5.67 -5.91
CA GLY A 301 8.22 -5.43 -6.73
C GLY A 301 8.07 -4.21 -7.65
N TYR A 302 6.87 -3.92 -8.14
CA TYR A 302 6.59 -2.69 -8.89
C TYR A 302 6.70 -1.46 -7.99
N ILE A 303 6.23 -1.53 -6.75
CA ILE A 303 6.32 -0.43 -5.79
C ILE A 303 7.77 -0.16 -5.41
N LEU A 304 8.55 -1.19 -5.04
CA LEU A 304 9.98 -1.04 -4.77
C LEU A 304 10.72 -0.41 -5.96
N ARG A 305 10.45 -0.90 -7.18
CA ARG A 305 11.01 -0.30 -8.40
C ARG A 305 10.61 1.18 -8.55
N ARG A 306 9.34 1.52 -8.32
CA ARG A 306 8.83 2.89 -8.45
C ARG A 306 9.53 3.84 -7.47
N LEU A 307 9.68 3.43 -6.20
CA LEU A 307 10.33 4.22 -5.16
C LEU A 307 11.80 4.49 -5.50
N LEU A 308 12.56 3.44 -5.83
CA LEU A 308 13.97 3.55 -6.22
C LEU A 308 14.14 4.46 -7.44
N ARG A 309 13.35 4.25 -8.51
CA ARG A 309 13.44 5.08 -9.73
C ARG A 309 13.05 6.53 -9.48
N ARG A 310 12.07 6.78 -8.61
CA ARG A 310 11.69 8.15 -8.21
C ARG A 310 12.83 8.82 -7.44
N ALA A 311 13.50 8.13 -6.51
CA ALA A 311 14.68 8.64 -5.84
C ALA A 311 15.83 8.95 -6.84
N ILE A 312 16.10 8.08 -7.81
CA ILE A 312 17.15 8.29 -8.83
C ILE A 312 16.83 9.49 -9.74
N ARG A 313 15.56 9.69 -10.11
CA ARG A 313 15.12 10.88 -10.85
C ARG A 313 15.43 12.17 -10.08
N PHE A 314 15.14 12.19 -8.78
CA PHE A 314 15.43 13.35 -7.95
C PHE A 314 16.93 13.52 -7.68
N LYS A 315 17.72 12.45 -7.59
CA LYS A 315 19.19 12.48 -7.60
C LYS A 315 19.71 13.27 -8.81
N LYS A 316 19.24 12.94 -10.03
CA LYS A 316 19.62 13.67 -11.25
C LYS A 316 19.14 15.13 -11.24
N LEU A 317 17.94 15.41 -10.71
CA LEU A 317 17.44 16.79 -10.58
C LEU A 317 18.26 17.64 -9.62
N LEU A 318 18.83 17.05 -8.58
CA LEU A 318 19.76 17.68 -7.64
C LEU A 318 21.20 17.80 -8.20
N GLY A 319 21.44 17.29 -9.41
CA GLY A 319 22.74 17.33 -10.05
C GLY A 319 23.80 16.44 -9.39
N ILE A 320 23.37 15.39 -8.68
CA ILE A 320 24.25 14.41 -8.03
C ILE A 320 24.73 13.41 -9.10
N GLU A 321 26.04 13.32 -9.27
CA GLU A 321 26.69 12.48 -10.30
C GLU A 321 27.37 11.24 -9.70
N GLN A 322 27.46 11.15 -8.37
CA GLN A 322 28.11 10.04 -7.68
C GLN A 322 27.42 8.69 -7.96
N GLU A 323 28.21 7.69 -8.36
CA GLU A 323 27.79 6.29 -8.42
C GLU A 323 27.56 5.71 -7.02
N ASN A 324 26.81 4.61 -6.93
CA ASN A 324 26.47 3.95 -5.66
C ASN A 324 25.85 4.89 -4.63
N PHE A 325 25.05 5.86 -5.10
CA PHE A 325 24.45 6.86 -4.24
C PHE A 325 23.35 6.26 -3.38
N LEU A 326 22.43 5.48 -3.95
CA LEU A 326 21.36 4.86 -3.18
C LEU A 326 21.87 3.80 -2.19
N PRO A 327 22.82 2.90 -2.53
CA PRO A 327 23.44 2.00 -1.56
C PRO A 327 24.07 2.70 -0.36
N ARG A 328 24.71 3.87 -0.58
CA ARG A 328 25.25 4.67 0.53
C ARG A 328 24.16 5.16 1.48
N LEU A 329 23.05 5.66 0.94
CA LEU A 329 21.92 6.11 1.74
C LEU A 329 21.21 4.93 2.42
N ALA A 330 21.07 3.80 1.73
CA ALA A 330 20.51 2.57 2.29
C ALA A 330 21.32 2.06 3.49
N LYS A 331 22.65 2.05 3.38
CA LYS A 331 23.53 1.75 4.51
C LYS A 331 23.28 2.71 5.68
N LYS A 332 23.11 4.01 5.40
CA LYS A 332 22.82 4.99 6.44
C LYS A 332 21.48 4.73 7.13
N THR A 333 20.46 4.36 6.37
CA THR A 333 19.17 3.91 6.92
C THR A 333 19.33 2.72 7.84
N ILE A 334 20.03 1.66 7.40
CA ILE A 334 20.29 0.47 8.20
C ILE A 334 20.99 0.83 9.52
N GLU A 335 22.01 1.70 9.47
CA GLU A 335 22.72 2.18 10.67
C GLU A 335 21.79 2.89 11.68
N LEU A 336 20.78 3.62 11.22
CA LEU A 336 19.83 4.32 12.08
C LEU A 336 18.84 3.35 12.73
N TYR A 337 18.54 2.24 12.06
CA TYR A 337 17.51 1.29 12.47
C TYR A 337 18.03 0.02 13.14
N GLN A 338 19.33 -0.27 13.06
CA GLN A 338 19.94 -1.52 13.54
C GLN A 338 19.73 -1.82 15.04
N ASN A 339 19.41 -0.81 15.86
CA ASN A 339 19.12 -0.99 17.28
C ASN A 339 17.67 -1.44 17.52
N SER A 340 16.76 -1.13 16.60
CA SER A 340 15.33 -1.40 16.72
C SER A 340 14.88 -2.58 15.83
N TYR A 341 15.59 -2.83 14.74
CA TYR A 341 15.32 -3.94 13.82
C TYR A 341 16.61 -4.69 13.48
N GLN A 342 16.48 -6.01 13.34
CA GLN A 342 17.54 -6.85 12.79
C GLN A 342 17.43 -6.86 11.27
N PHE A 343 18.56 -6.61 10.59
CA PHE A 343 18.67 -6.71 9.14
C PHE A 343 19.48 -7.96 8.82
N SER A 344 18.78 -9.00 8.36
CA SER A 344 19.27 -10.37 8.27
C SER A 344 20.31 -10.54 7.16
N ASP A 345 20.14 -9.81 6.05
CA ASP A 345 21.02 -9.89 4.87
C ASP A 345 21.30 -8.52 4.25
N GLN A 346 22.03 -7.67 5.00
CA GLN A 346 22.42 -6.34 4.53
C GLN A 346 23.13 -6.34 3.17
N PRO A 347 24.08 -7.27 2.87
CA PRO A 347 24.69 -7.36 1.54
C PRO A 347 23.67 -7.53 0.40
N ASP A 348 22.65 -8.34 0.60
CA ASP A 348 21.61 -8.57 -0.39
C ASP A 348 20.71 -7.34 -0.58
N ILE A 349 20.30 -6.67 0.51
CA ILE A 349 19.56 -5.40 0.45
C ILE A 349 20.31 -4.37 -0.40
N LEU A 350 21.59 -4.15 -0.10
CA LEU A 350 22.42 -3.17 -0.82
C LEU A 350 22.58 -3.56 -2.30
N THR A 351 22.73 -4.85 -2.58
CA THR A 351 22.87 -5.38 -3.95
C THR A 351 21.58 -5.17 -4.76
N VAL A 352 20.40 -5.41 -4.18
CA VAL A 352 19.10 -5.18 -4.83
C VAL A 352 18.96 -3.72 -5.23
N ILE A 353 19.27 -2.81 -4.30
CA ILE A 353 19.20 -1.36 -4.52
C ILE A 353 20.21 -0.91 -5.58
N GLN A 354 21.46 -1.38 -5.49
CA GLN A 354 22.53 -1.06 -6.43
C GLN A 354 22.17 -1.47 -7.86
N LYS A 355 21.70 -2.71 -8.06
CA LYS A 355 21.36 -3.23 -9.39
C LYS A 355 20.27 -2.40 -10.08
N GLU A 356 19.26 -1.95 -9.35
CA GLU A 356 18.21 -1.11 -9.93
C GLU A 356 18.69 0.33 -10.15
N GLU A 357 19.58 0.86 -9.30
CA GLU A 357 20.25 2.15 -9.53
C GLU A 357 21.01 2.13 -10.87
N GLU A 358 21.96 1.20 -11.02
CA GLU A 358 22.78 1.08 -12.24
C GLU A 358 21.92 0.89 -13.49
N LYS A 359 20.95 -0.02 -13.42
CA LYS A 359 20.04 -0.32 -14.54
C LYS A 359 19.21 0.89 -14.97
N PHE A 360 18.71 1.67 -14.02
CA PHE A 360 17.85 2.80 -14.34
C PHE A 360 18.66 4.04 -14.72
N GLU A 361 19.86 4.23 -14.17
CA GLU A 361 20.78 5.27 -14.65
C GLU A 361 21.15 5.06 -16.12
N GLN A 362 21.47 3.83 -16.52
CA GLN A 362 21.68 3.52 -17.95
C GLN A 362 20.44 3.81 -18.81
N ALA A 363 19.22 3.63 -18.27
CA ALA A 363 18.01 3.97 -18.99
C ALA A 363 17.84 5.50 -19.16
N LEU A 364 18.18 6.27 -18.13
CA LEU A 364 18.17 7.73 -18.17
C LEU A 364 19.21 8.29 -19.14
N ASP A 365 20.41 7.72 -19.16
CA ASP A 365 21.48 8.13 -20.08
C ASP A 365 21.06 7.89 -21.54
N ARG A 366 20.48 6.72 -21.85
CA ARG A 366 19.86 6.48 -23.17
C ARG A 366 18.73 7.45 -23.49
N GLY A 367 17.97 7.87 -22.49
CA GLY A 367 16.95 8.90 -22.66
C GLY A 367 17.56 10.25 -23.04
N LEU A 368 18.70 10.63 -22.44
CA LEU A 368 19.41 11.86 -22.76
C LEU A 368 19.98 11.81 -24.19
N ASP A 369 20.52 10.66 -24.60
CA ASP A 369 20.95 10.43 -25.98
C ASP A 369 19.76 10.57 -26.94
N LYS A 370 18.61 9.98 -26.59
CA LYS A 370 17.40 10.11 -27.41
C LYS A 370 16.89 11.54 -27.50
N LEU A 371 16.97 12.30 -26.41
CA LEU A 371 16.67 13.73 -26.43
C LEU A 371 17.64 14.48 -27.35
N ASN A 372 18.94 14.15 -27.35
CA ASN A 372 19.89 14.76 -28.27
C ASN A 372 19.53 14.43 -29.73
N GLU A 373 19.21 13.17 -30.06
CA GLU A 373 18.75 12.79 -31.41
C GLU A 373 17.51 13.58 -31.85
N MET A 374 16.53 13.78 -30.94
CA MET A 374 15.34 14.59 -31.23
C MET A 374 15.67 16.06 -31.50
N LEU A 375 16.80 16.56 -31.00
CA LEU A 375 17.26 17.94 -31.15
C LEU A 375 18.29 18.11 -32.29
N GLU A 376 18.94 17.04 -32.74
CA GLU A 376 19.98 17.05 -33.77
C GLU A 376 19.46 17.43 -35.17
N ASP A 377 18.14 17.39 -35.40
CA ASP A 377 17.51 17.93 -36.61
C ASP A 377 17.43 19.48 -36.64
N GLY A 378 18.01 20.18 -35.66
CA GLY A 378 18.43 21.60 -35.76
C GLY A 378 17.33 22.66 -35.90
N GLU A 379 16.07 22.29 -36.14
CA GLU A 379 14.94 23.22 -36.31
C GLU A 379 13.88 23.13 -35.20
N GLN A 380 13.92 22.11 -34.34
CA GLN A 380 12.96 21.99 -33.24
C GLN A 380 13.31 22.92 -32.07
N ALA A 381 12.91 24.19 -32.18
CA ALA A 381 12.90 25.15 -31.07
C ALA A 381 11.94 24.76 -29.94
N ARG A 382 11.13 23.70 -30.13
CA ARG A 382 10.12 23.24 -29.19
C ARG A 382 9.90 21.73 -29.27
N LEU A 383 9.98 21.07 -28.12
CA LEU A 383 9.60 19.66 -27.92
C LEU A 383 8.09 19.58 -27.63
N SER A 384 7.38 18.69 -28.32
CA SER A 384 5.95 18.47 -28.08
C SER A 384 5.70 17.79 -26.72
N GLY A 385 4.48 17.91 -26.20
CA GLY A 385 4.08 17.22 -24.97
C GLY A 385 4.17 15.70 -25.07
N GLU A 386 3.85 15.15 -26.25
CA GLU A 386 3.98 13.72 -26.56
C GLU A 386 5.45 13.27 -26.56
N GLN A 387 6.34 14.00 -27.24
CA GLN A 387 7.78 13.69 -27.24
C GLN A 387 8.37 13.75 -25.83
N ALA A 388 8.00 14.78 -25.05
CA ALA A 388 8.43 14.91 -23.66
C ALA A 388 7.88 13.76 -22.78
N PHE A 389 6.64 13.34 -23.04
CA PHE A 389 5.99 12.24 -22.34
C PHE A 389 6.60 10.88 -22.71
N ASP A 390 6.99 10.67 -23.97
CA ASP A 390 7.71 9.47 -24.43
C ASP A 390 9.07 9.32 -23.73
N LEU A 391 9.82 10.42 -23.61
CA LEU A 391 11.08 10.44 -22.85
C LEU A 391 10.85 10.06 -21.38
N TYR A 392 9.74 10.51 -20.80
CA TYR A 392 9.35 10.16 -19.43
C TYR A 392 8.91 8.71 -19.28
N GLN A 393 8.00 8.21 -20.12
CA GLN A 393 7.43 6.87 -20.00
C GLN A 393 8.44 5.79 -20.39
N SER A 394 9.24 6.01 -21.43
CA SER A 394 10.15 5.01 -22.00
C SER A 394 11.50 4.95 -21.28
N TYR A 395 12.03 6.10 -20.90
CA TYR A 395 13.39 6.22 -20.34
C TYR A 395 13.41 6.74 -18.91
N GLY A 396 12.30 7.30 -18.43
CA GLY A 396 12.17 7.82 -17.08
C GLY A 396 12.69 9.24 -16.91
N LEU A 397 12.97 9.98 -17.98
CA LEU A 397 13.47 11.35 -17.92
C LEU A 397 12.41 12.31 -17.35
N PRO A 398 12.66 12.98 -16.21
CA PRO A 398 11.69 13.92 -15.63
C PRO A 398 11.49 15.15 -16.51
N LEU A 399 10.24 15.61 -16.68
CA LEU A 399 9.94 16.87 -17.39
C LEU A 399 10.77 18.05 -16.86
N ALA A 400 10.95 18.15 -15.54
CA ALA A 400 11.74 19.21 -14.93
C ALA A 400 13.21 19.20 -15.39
N LEU A 401 13.79 18.02 -15.63
CA LEU A 401 15.15 17.90 -16.16
C LEU A 401 15.19 18.32 -17.62
N VAL A 402 14.24 17.86 -18.44
CA VAL A 402 14.13 18.24 -19.85
C VAL A 402 13.95 19.76 -19.99
N LYS A 403 13.11 20.39 -19.17
CA LYS A 403 12.93 21.84 -19.10
C LYS A 403 14.20 22.58 -18.72
N LYS A 404 14.96 22.05 -17.76
CA LYS A 404 16.24 22.64 -17.34
C LYS A 404 17.23 22.64 -18.52
N LEU A 405 17.38 21.50 -19.20
CA LEU A 405 18.20 21.37 -20.40
C LEU A 405 17.70 22.29 -21.53
N GLY A 406 16.39 22.45 -21.66
CA GLY A 406 15.75 23.40 -22.58
C GLY A 406 16.23 24.83 -22.38
N LYS A 407 16.24 25.30 -21.13
CA LYS A 407 16.77 26.64 -20.78
C LYS A 407 18.26 26.79 -21.07
N GLU A 408 19.05 25.74 -20.83
CA GLU A 408 20.50 25.76 -21.02
C GLU A 408 20.89 25.69 -22.50
N ARG A 409 20.12 24.97 -23.32
CA ARG A 409 20.44 24.66 -24.72
C ARG A 409 19.59 25.42 -25.75
N GLY A 410 18.58 26.18 -25.30
CA GLY A 410 17.78 27.06 -26.14
C GLY A 410 16.58 26.40 -26.83
N PHE A 411 15.90 25.44 -26.19
CA PHE A 411 14.65 24.85 -26.68
C PHE A 411 13.52 24.92 -25.64
N GLU A 412 12.27 25.01 -26.11
CA GLU A 412 11.07 25.01 -25.27
C GLU A 412 10.47 23.61 -25.14
N VAL A 413 9.67 23.39 -24.10
CA VAL A 413 8.94 22.12 -23.90
C VAL A 413 7.48 22.44 -23.65
N ASP A 414 6.60 21.83 -24.44
CA ASP A 414 5.15 21.91 -24.26
C ASP A 414 4.71 21.19 -22.98
N SER A 415 4.59 21.98 -21.91
CA SER A 415 4.29 21.50 -20.56
C SER A 415 2.83 21.08 -20.41
N GLU A 416 1.93 21.79 -21.08
CA GLU A 416 0.49 21.51 -21.03
C GLU A 416 0.21 20.20 -21.77
N GLY A 417 0.79 20.03 -22.97
CA GLY A 417 0.70 18.77 -23.71
C GLY A 417 1.27 17.59 -22.92
N PHE A 418 2.41 17.76 -22.23
CA PHE A 418 2.94 16.73 -21.35
C PHE A 418 1.94 16.37 -20.24
N GLN A 419 1.36 17.37 -19.57
CA GLN A 419 0.44 17.13 -18.47
C GLN A 419 -0.82 16.40 -18.94
N GLN A 420 -1.34 16.74 -20.13
CA GLN A 420 -2.49 16.04 -20.72
C GLN A 420 -2.17 14.56 -20.96
N GLN A 421 -1.02 14.26 -21.56
CA GLN A 421 -0.57 12.87 -21.79
C GLN A 421 -0.34 12.12 -20.46
N PHE A 422 0.29 12.78 -19.50
CA PHE A 422 0.56 12.24 -18.17
C PHE A 422 -0.73 11.92 -17.42
N GLU A 423 -1.73 12.81 -17.43
CA GLU A 423 -3.00 12.58 -16.76
C GLU A 423 -3.84 11.53 -17.47
N GLN A 424 -3.79 11.46 -18.81
CA GLN A 424 -4.41 10.37 -19.56
C GLN A 424 -3.79 9.02 -19.19
N HIS A 425 -2.46 8.92 -19.15
CA HIS A 425 -1.75 7.72 -18.71
C HIS A 425 -2.06 7.37 -17.26
N LYS A 426 -2.15 8.37 -16.37
CA LYS A 426 -2.51 8.21 -14.96
C LYS A 426 -3.94 7.70 -14.81
N ARG A 427 -4.91 8.21 -15.57
CA ARG A 427 -6.30 7.70 -15.60
C ARG A 427 -6.35 6.24 -16.07
N ILE A 428 -5.62 5.90 -17.13
CA ILE A 428 -5.52 4.51 -17.63
C ILE A 428 -4.86 3.60 -16.57
N SER A 429 -3.84 4.09 -15.86
CA SER A 429 -3.13 3.35 -14.82
C SER A 429 -3.92 3.21 -13.51
N ARG A 430 -4.62 4.27 -13.08
CA ARG A 430 -5.48 4.31 -11.87
C ARG A 430 -6.71 3.42 -12.03
N ALA A 431 -7.36 3.43 -13.18
CA ALA A 431 -8.47 2.51 -13.49
C ALA A 431 -8.06 1.02 -13.42
N GLY A 432 -6.76 0.72 -13.48
CA GLY A 432 -6.21 -0.63 -13.29
C GLY A 432 -5.70 -0.94 -11.87
N ALA A 433 -5.53 0.07 -11.01
CA ALA A 433 -4.98 -0.03 -9.66
C ALA A 433 -6.05 0.14 -8.56
N GLU A 434 -7.00 1.07 -8.72
CA GLU A 434 -8.16 1.27 -7.83
C GLU A 434 -9.08 0.03 -7.80
N LYS A 435 -9.11 -0.77 -8.88
CA LYS A 435 -9.83 -2.05 -8.92
C LYS A 435 -9.14 -3.20 -8.18
N LYS A 436 -7.97 -2.98 -7.58
CA LYS A 436 -7.15 -4.06 -7.02
C LYS A 436 -6.76 -3.89 -5.56
N PHE A 437 -6.64 -2.67 -5.05
CA PHE A 437 -6.23 -2.42 -3.66
C PHE A 437 -6.80 -1.09 -3.17
N SER A 438 -7.95 -1.13 -2.49
CA SER A 438 -8.52 0.00 -1.74
C SER A 438 -8.40 -0.30 -0.24
N GLY A 439 -7.31 0.14 0.37
CA GLY A 439 -7.16 0.18 1.83
C GLY A 439 -7.49 1.58 2.34
N VAL A 440 -8.60 1.65 3.09
CA VAL A 440 -9.13 2.70 3.99
C VAL A 440 -9.15 4.16 3.50
N GLY A 441 -10.37 4.70 3.38
CA GLY A 441 -10.66 6.12 3.18
C GLY A 441 -11.02 6.49 1.74
N THR A 442 -12.33 6.55 1.46
CA THR A 442 -12.99 7.13 0.27
C THR A 442 -12.78 6.44 -1.09
N GLU A 443 -13.72 5.56 -1.46
CA GLU A 443 -14.70 5.70 -2.56
C GLU A 443 -15.20 4.30 -2.96
N LYS A 444 -16.44 3.99 -2.57
CA LYS A 444 -17.18 2.81 -3.05
C LYS A 444 -17.39 2.94 -4.56
N ILE A 445 -17.04 1.91 -5.32
CA ILE A 445 -17.61 1.70 -6.65
C ILE A 445 -18.19 0.29 -6.71
N GLU A 446 -19.48 0.21 -6.41
CA GLU A 446 -20.36 -0.93 -6.66
C GLU A 446 -20.48 -1.15 -8.18
N ASP A 447 -20.03 -2.30 -8.69
CA ASP A 447 -20.32 -2.72 -10.06
C ASP A 447 -20.56 -4.24 -10.06
N GLU A 448 -21.77 -4.68 -9.66
CA GLU A 448 -22.22 -6.09 -9.69
C GLU A 448 -21.96 -6.77 -11.05
N LYS A 449 -21.93 -5.98 -12.13
CA LYS A 449 -21.60 -6.47 -13.47
C LYS A 449 -20.13 -6.87 -13.58
N ALA A 450 -19.25 -6.15 -12.89
CA ALA A 450 -17.83 -6.45 -12.87
C ALA A 450 -17.55 -7.76 -12.13
N GLU A 451 -18.21 -8.01 -10.99
CA GLU A 451 -18.08 -9.27 -10.24
C GLU A 451 -18.46 -10.48 -11.10
N LYS A 452 -19.63 -10.45 -11.74
CA LYS A 452 -20.07 -11.54 -12.64
C LYS A 452 -19.11 -11.80 -13.81
N GLU A 453 -18.50 -10.75 -14.37
CA GLU A 453 -17.49 -10.93 -15.43
C GLU A 453 -16.18 -11.51 -14.90
N ALA A 454 -15.80 -11.22 -13.65
CA ALA A 454 -14.65 -11.85 -13.01
C ALA A 454 -14.89 -13.35 -12.78
N GLU A 455 -16.07 -13.76 -12.32
CA GLU A 455 -16.47 -15.17 -12.14
C GLU A 455 -16.37 -15.97 -13.45
N LYS A 456 -16.85 -15.37 -14.54
CA LYS A 456 -16.75 -15.95 -15.88
C LYS A 456 -15.30 -16.14 -16.29
N LEU A 457 -14.48 -15.10 -16.17
CA LEU A 457 -13.07 -15.17 -16.53
C LEU A 457 -12.27 -16.10 -15.59
N HIS A 458 -12.71 -16.31 -14.36
CA HIS A 458 -12.12 -17.29 -13.45
C HIS A 458 -12.36 -18.71 -13.96
N THR A 459 -13.61 -19.03 -14.28
CA THR A 459 -13.97 -20.34 -14.84
C THR A 459 -13.28 -20.59 -16.18
N ALA A 460 -13.18 -19.56 -17.04
CA ALA A 460 -12.42 -19.64 -18.28
C ALA A 460 -10.91 -19.89 -18.06
N THR A 461 -10.35 -19.45 -16.93
CA THR A 461 -8.94 -19.70 -16.58
C THR A 461 -8.69 -21.18 -16.31
N HIS A 462 -9.60 -21.86 -15.61
CA HIS A 462 -9.49 -23.30 -15.36
C HIS A 462 -9.60 -24.10 -16.66
N LEU A 463 -10.55 -23.74 -17.53
CA LEU A 463 -10.66 -24.32 -18.87
C LEU A 463 -9.37 -24.12 -19.68
N LEU A 464 -8.80 -22.90 -19.65
CA LEU A 464 -7.54 -22.59 -20.32
C LEU A 464 -6.38 -23.42 -19.77
N HIS A 465 -6.24 -23.53 -18.44
CA HIS A 465 -5.17 -24.29 -17.81
C HIS A 465 -5.19 -25.76 -18.26
N GLN A 466 -6.37 -26.39 -18.19
CA GLN A 466 -6.52 -27.78 -18.63
C GLN A 466 -6.35 -27.93 -20.14
N ALA A 467 -6.84 -26.99 -20.96
CA ALA A 467 -6.66 -27.02 -22.41
C ALA A 467 -5.17 -26.92 -22.80
N LEU A 468 -4.39 -26.08 -22.11
CA LEU A 468 -2.94 -26.00 -22.31
C LEU A 468 -2.24 -27.30 -21.95
N ARG A 469 -2.63 -27.95 -20.85
CA ARG A 469 -2.09 -29.27 -20.47
C ARG A 469 -2.45 -30.35 -21.50
N ASN A 470 -3.65 -30.32 -22.07
CA ASN A 470 -4.06 -31.27 -23.09
C ASN A 470 -3.32 -31.06 -24.42
N ALA A 471 -3.09 -29.80 -24.82
CA ALA A 471 -2.43 -29.47 -26.08
C ALA A 471 -0.90 -29.67 -26.01
N LEU A 472 -0.28 -29.30 -24.90
CA LEU A 472 1.19 -29.23 -24.77
C LEU A 472 1.75 -30.38 -23.89
N GLY A 473 0.96 -30.92 -22.97
CA GLY A 473 1.32 -31.99 -22.05
C GLY A 473 1.42 -31.54 -20.59
N ASP A 474 1.55 -32.52 -19.68
CA ASP A 474 1.45 -32.34 -18.22
C ASP A 474 2.55 -31.48 -17.58
N HIS A 475 3.60 -31.15 -18.33
CA HIS A 475 4.68 -30.26 -17.90
C HIS A 475 4.28 -28.78 -17.87
N VAL A 476 3.10 -28.44 -18.41
CA VAL A 476 2.48 -27.12 -18.25
C VAL A 476 2.00 -26.98 -16.82
N VAL A 477 2.62 -26.04 -16.11
CA VAL A 477 2.33 -25.73 -14.72
C VAL A 477 2.08 -24.24 -14.63
N GLN A 478 1.01 -23.86 -13.92
CA GLN A 478 0.73 -22.46 -13.63
C GLN A 478 1.90 -21.82 -12.87
N LYS A 479 2.34 -20.65 -13.35
CA LYS A 479 3.36 -19.79 -12.74
C LYS A 479 2.81 -18.44 -12.29
N GLY A 480 1.53 -18.19 -12.55
CA GLY A 480 0.79 -17.05 -12.04
C GLY A 480 -0.51 -16.85 -12.82
N SER A 481 -1.54 -16.38 -12.14
CA SER A 481 -2.80 -15.98 -12.78
C SER A 481 -3.17 -14.57 -12.32
N ASP A 482 -3.94 -13.85 -13.12
CA ASP A 482 -4.47 -12.53 -12.80
C ASP A 482 -5.74 -12.33 -13.59
N VAL A 483 -6.84 -12.63 -12.92
CA VAL A 483 -8.21 -12.55 -13.42
C VAL A 483 -8.85 -11.31 -12.82
N THR A 484 -9.39 -10.45 -13.67
CA THR A 484 -10.23 -9.33 -13.26
C THR A 484 -11.43 -9.24 -14.20
N PRO A 485 -12.45 -8.42 -13.92
CA PRO A 485 -13.64 -8.27 -14.77
C PRO A 485 -13.38 -7.91 -16.24
N ARG A 486 -12.15 -7.51 -16.60
CA ARG A 486 -11.77 -7.07 -17.94
C ARG A 486 -10.55 -7.79 -18.49
N ARG A 487 -9.92 -8.69 -17.73
CA ARG A 487 -8.67 -9.34 -18.16
C ARG A 487 -8.55 -10.74 -17.60
N LEU A 488 -8.17 -11.66 -18.47
CA LEU A 488 -7.61 -12.95 -18.10
C LEU A 488 -6.15 -12.96 -18.51
N ARG A 489 -5.24 -13.12 -17.54
CA ARG A 489 -3.80 -13.28 -17.78
C ARG A 489 -3.32 -14.55 -17.10
N PHE A 490 -2.84 -15.50 -17.89
CA PHE A 490 -2.37 -16.78 -17.40
C PHE A 490 -0.89 -16.98 -17.75
N ASP A 491 -0.05 -17.15 -16.73
CA ASP A 491 1.38 -17.41 -16.83
C ASP A 491 1.64 -18.90 -16.57
N PHE A 492 2.39 -19.57 -17.45
CA PHE A 492 2.61 -21.01 -17.37
C PHE A 492 3.99 -21.43 -17.89
N SER A 493 4.49 -22.58 -17.44
CA SER A 493 5.74 -23.16 -17.93
C SER A 493 5.56 -23.73 -19.34
N SER A 494 6.21 -23.12 -20.32
CA SER A 494 6.25 -23.63 -21.69
C SER A 494 7.37 -22.97 -22.51
N LYS A 495 7.64 -23.56 -23.67
CA LYS A 495 8.34 -22.87 -24.77
C LYS A 495 7.36 -21.93 -25.48
N PRO A 496 7.81 -21.01 -26.36
CA PRO A 496 6.89 -20.23 -27.18
C PRO A 496 5.93 -21.17 -27.94
N LEU A 497 4.63 -20.86 -27.88
CA LEU A 497 3.61 -21.66 -28.57
C LEU A 497 3.66 -21.39 -30.06
N LYS A 498 3.37 -22.43 -30.84
CA LYS A 498 3.07 -22.31 -32.27
C LYS A 498 1.65 -21.80 -32.47
N GLU A 499 1.40 -21.20 -33.62
CA GLU A 499 0.06 -20.70 -33.98
C GLU A 499 -1.00 -21.81 -33.94
N GLU A 500 -0.67 -23.00 -34.44
CA GLU A 500 -1.53 -24.20 -34.38
C GLU A 500 -1.85 -24.64 -32.93
N GLU A 501 -0.90 -24.48 -32.00
CA GLU A 501 -1.10 -24.83 -30.59
C GLU A 501 -2.00 -23.80 -29.88
N ILE A 502 -1.91 -22.53 -30.26
CA ILE A 502 -2.81 -21.47 -29.76
C ILE A 502 -4.23 -21.72 -30.25
N GLU A 503 -4.41 -22.04 -31.53
CA GLU A 503 -5.71 -22.36 -32.14
C GLU A 503 -6.33 -23.60 -31.47
N GLN A 504 -5.55 -24.67 -31.28
CA GLN A 504 -6.02 -25.88 -30.61
C GLN A 504 -6.48 -25.61 -29.17
N VAL A 505 -5.77 -24.76 -28.42
CA VAL A 505 -6.15 -24.39 -27.04
C VAL A 505 -7.44 -23.57 -27.03
N GLU A 506 -7.56 -22.60 -27.93
CA GLU A 506 -8.77 -21.79 -28.07
C GLU A 506 -9.99 -22.64 -28.46
N ASP A 507 -9.84 -23.56 -29.41
CA ASP A 507 -10.89 -24.49 -29.85
C ASP A 507 -11.35 -25.41 -28.72
N LEU A 508 -10.41 -25.96 -27.94
CA LEU A 508 -10.74 -26.81 -26.80
C LEU A 508 -11.55 -26.06 -25.74
N VAL A 509 -11.16 -24.82 -25.39
CA VAL A 509 -11.92 -24.04 -24.41
C VAL A 509 -13.32 -23.74 -24.92
N ASN A 510 -13.45 -23.33 -26.19
CA ASN A 510 -14.75 -23.02 -26.79
C ASN A 510 -15.66 -24.27 -26.91
N GLU A 511 -15.12 -25.45 -27.23
CA GLU A 511 -15.89 -26.70 -27.23
C GLU A 511 -16.43 -27.03 -25.83
N LYS A 512 -15.67 -26.75 -24.76
CA LYS A 512 -16.16 -26.94 -23.38
C LYS A 512 -17.19 -25.90 -22.96
N ILE A 513 -17.11 -24.69 -23.48
CA ILE A 513 -18.15 -23.68 -23.29
C ILE A 513 -19.44 -24.10 -24.00
N GLU A 514 -19.36 -24.58 -25.25
CA GLU A 514 -20.52 -25.05 -26.02
C GLU A 514 -21.22 -26.26 -25.38
N ARG A 515 -20.45 -27.11 -24.69
CA ARG A 515 -20.99 -28.27 -23.94
C ARG A 515 -21.74 -27.91 -22.65
N ASP A 516 -21.68 -26.66 -22.19
CA ASP A 516 -22.39 -26.17 -21.00
C ASP A 516 -22.19 -27.04 -19.75
N LEU A 517 -20.93 -27.36 -19.44
CA LEU A 517 -20.54 -28.20 -18.33
C LEU A 517 -20.92 -27.56 -16.99
N GLU A 518 -21.47 -28.39 -16.09
CA GLU A 518 -21.75 -28.00 -14.70
C GLU A 518 -20.45 -27.78 -13.92
N VAL A 519 -20.41 -26.72 -13.12
CA VAL A 519 -19.31 -26.41 -12.20
C VAL A 519 -19.76 -26.74 -10.79
N SER A 520 -19.04 -27.65 -10.15
CA SER A 520 -19.32 -28.10 -8.78
C SER A 520 -18.11 -27.88 -7.88
N SER A 521 -18.35 -27.80 -6.58
CA SER A 521 -17.27 -27.71 -5.59
C SER A 521 -17.50 -28.66 -4.42
N GLU A 522 -16.41 -29.22 -3.88
CA GLU A 522 -16.42 -30.09 -2.72
C GLU A 522 -15.25 -29.74 -1.78
N GLN A 523 -15.51 -29.75 -0.47
CA GLN A 523 -14.45 -29.61 0.53
C GLN A 523 -13.95 -30.97 1.01
N MET A 524 -12.67 -31.25 0.79
CA MET A 524 -12.04 -32.52 1.17
C MET A 524 -10.65 -32.32 1.74
N ASP A 525 -10.01 -33.42 2.18
CA ASP A 525 -8.64 -33.41 2.65
C ASP A 525 -7.67 -33.12 1.49
N TYR A 526 -6.63 -32.33 1.73
CA TYR A 526 -5.63 -31.97 0.73
C TYR A 526 -4.96 -33.21 0.10
N GLU A 527 -4.58 -34.21 0.90
CA GLU A 527 -3.94 -35.41 0.36
C GLU A 527 -4.90 -36.23 -0.50
N GLU A 528 -6.20 -36.21 -0.16
CA GLU A 528 -7.24 -36.87 -0.94
C GLU A 528 -7.47 -36.15 -2.27
N ALA A 529 -7.56 -34.82 -2.26
CA ALA A 529 -7.69 -34.00 -3.46
C ALA A 529 -6.53 -34.23 -4.44
N VAL A 530 -5.29 -34.26 -3.94
CA VAL A 530 -4.10 -34.55 -4.77
C VAL A 530 -4.12 -35.99 -5.29
N LYS A 531 -4.55 -36.98 -4.49
CA LYS A 531 -4.71 -38.38 -4.94
C LYS A 531 -5.76 -38.54 -6.04
N GLN A 532 -6.80 -37.71 -6.03
CA GLN A 532 -7.83 -37.69 -7.08
C GLN A 532 -7.35 -36.98 -8.37
N GLY A 533 -6.15 -36.41 -8.37
CA GLY A 533 -5.56 -35.75 -9.54
C GLY A 533 -5.93 -34.29 -9.68
N ALA A 534 -6.46 -33.65 -8.63
CA ALA A 534 -6.79 -32.24 -8.67
C ALA A 534 -5.52 -31.39 -8.84
N LEU A 535 -5.55 -30.47 -9.81
CA LEU A 535 -4.47 -29.54 -10.08
C LEU A 535 -4.28 -28.61 -8.88
N HIS A 536 -3.02 -28.34 -8.55
CA HIS A 536 -2.62 -27.45 -7.46
C HIS A 536 -1.35 -26.71 -7.86
N LEU A 537 -1.10 -25.58 -7.20
CA LEU A 537 0.11 -24.80 -7.40
C LEU A 537 1.29 -25.48 -6.68
N PRO A 538 2.40 -25.77 -7.38
CA PRO A 538 3.61 -26.22 -6.71
C PRO A 538 4.14 -25.13 -5.77
N ASP A 539 4.70 -25.55 -4.63
CA ASP A 539 5.32 -24.69 -3.63
C ASP A 539 4.35 -23.71 -2.92
N HIS A 540 3.04 -23.96 -3.00
CA HIS A 540 2.02 -23.24 -2.21
C HIS A 540 1.63 -24.07 -0.98
N ASP A 541 1.64 -23.45 0.20
CA ASP A 541 1.15 -24.08 1.43
C ASP A 541 -0.39 -24.12 1.41
N TYR A 542 -0.96 -25.31 1.31
CA TYR A 542 -2.40 -25.54 1.39
C TYR A 542 -2.79 -25.99 2.81
N PRO A 543 -3.92 -25.53 3.37
CA PRO A 543 -4.45 -26.07 4.62
C PRO A 543 -4.88 -27.54 4.45
N SER A 544 -5.08 -28.24 5.57
CA SER A 544 -5.51 -29.65 5.58
C SER A 544 -6.85 -29.89 4.87
N ARG A 545 -7.76 -28.92 4.90
CA ARG A 545 -9.02 -28.95 4.12
C ARG A 545 -8.99 -27.95 2.98
N VAL A 546 -9.24 -28.42 1.77
CA VAL A 546 -9.25 -27.62 0.55
C VAL A 546 -10.57 -27.74 -0.18
N THR A 547 -10.92 -26.70 -0.93
CA THR A 547 -12.05 -26.73 -1.86
C THR A 547 -11.53 -27.13 -3.25
N VAL A 548 -12.10 -28.19 -3.80
CA VAL A 548 -11.83 -28.66 -5.15
C VAL A 548 -12.98 -28.24 -6.04
N TYR A 549 -12.69 -27.51 -7.11
CA TYR A 549 -13.65 -27.17 -8.15
C TYR A 549 -13.51 -28.12 -9.33
N SER A 550 -14.63 -28.69 -9.76
CA SER A 550 -14.74 -29.58 -10.91
C SER A 550 -15.62 -28.94 -11.98
N ILE A 551 -15.08 -28.77 -13.18
CA ILE A 551 -15.81 -28.29 -14.37
C ILE A 551 -16.11 -29.49 -15.25
N GLY A 552 -17.29 -30.07 -15.05
CA GLY A 552 -17.72 -31.32 -15.66
C GLY A 552 -16.68 -32.43 -15.52
N ASP A 553 -16.42 -33.12 -16.63
CA ASP A 553 -15.41 -34.17 -16.77
C ASP A 553 -14.05 -33.62 -17.24
N PHE A 554 -13.88 -32.30 -17.32
CA PHE A 554 -12.75 -31.69 -18.02
C PHE A 554 -11.63 -31.24 -17.09
N SER A 555 -11.95 -30.41 -16.09
CA SER A 555 -10.96 -29.77 -15.22
C SER A 555 -11.31 -30.01 -13.76
N GLN A 556 -10.31 -30.29 -12.94
CA GLN A 556 -10.43 -30.42 -11.49
C GLN A 556 -9.24 -29.71 -10.84
N GLU A 557 -9.48 -28.67 -10.05
CA GLU A 557 -8.43 -27.77 -9.53
C GLU A 557 -8.77 -27.26 -8.12
N LEU A 558 -7.75 -27.12 -7.27
CA LEU A 558 -7.88 -26.51 -5.95
C LEU A 558 -8.04 -25.00 -6.12
N CYS A 559 -9.21 -24.46 -5.75
CA CYS A 559 -9.50 -23.03 -5.91
C CYS A 559 -10.40 -22.52 -4.78
N ARG A 560 -10.28 -21.22 -4.47
CA ARG A 560 -11.11 -20.51 -3.49
C ARG A 560 -11.88 -19.34 -4.08
N GLY A 561 -11.68 -19.04 -5.37
CA GLY A 561 -12.35 -17.92 -6.01
C GLY A 561 -13.72 -18.29 -6.55
N PRO A 562 -14.51 -17.28 -6.92
CA PRO A 562 -15.88 -17.49 -7.35
C PRO A 562 -15.91 -18.02 -8.79
N HIS A 563 -16.90 -18.87 -9.07
CA HIS A 563 -17.09 -19.56 -10.35
C HIS A 563 -18.54 -19.45 -10.80
N VAL A 564 -18.76 -19.52 -12.11
CA VAL A 564 -20.10 -19.64 -12.67
C VAL A 564 -20.63 -21.06 -12.43
N GLU A 565 -21.96 -21.24 -12.39
CA GLU A 565 -22.57 -22.57 -12.22
C GLU A 565 -22.41 -23.47 -13.47
N HIS A 566 -22.32 -22.87 -14.66
CA HIS A 566 -22.30 -23.58 -15.94
C HIS A 566 -21.42 -22.88 -16.97
N THR A 567 -20.65 -23.63 -17.77
CA THR A 567 -19.70 -23.03 -18.74
C THR A 567 -20.36 -22.30 -19.90
N GLY A 568 -21.63 -22.58 -20.24
CA GLY A 568 -22.31 -21.96 -21.38
C GLY A 568 -22.56 -20.46 -21.20
N VAL A 569 -22.50 -19.95 -19.96
CA VAL A 569 -22.64 -18.49 -19.69
C VAL A 569 -21.38 -17.69 -20.05
N LEU A 570 -20.28 -18.38 -20.39
CA LEU A 570 -18.99 -17.76 -20.69
C LEU A 570 -18.95 -17.06 -22.07
N GLY A 571 -19.88 -17.36 -22.98
CA GLY A 571 -19.86 -16.77 -24.33
C GLY A 571 -18.77 -17.41 -25.21
N LYS A 572 -17.93 -16.61 -25.86
CA LYS A 572 -16.83 -17.13 -26.69
C LYS A 572 -15.46 -16.77 -26.12
N PHE A 573 -14.59 -17.75 -25.91
CA PHE A 573 -13.23 -17.54 -25.46
C PHE A 573 -12.28 -17.20 -26.61
N LYS A 574 -11.38 -16.24 -26.38
CA LYS A 574 -10.36 -15.86 -27.38
C LYS A 574 -9.04 -15.45 -26.76
N ILE A 575 -7.95 -16.02 -27.28
CA ILE A 575 -6.58 -15.64 -26.95
C ILE A 575 -6.21 -14.39 -27.75
N THR A 576 -5.97 -13.29 -27.04
CA THR A 576 -5.60 -11.99 -27.66
C THR A 576 -4.10 -11.83 -27.81
N LYS A 577 -3.32 -12.47 -26.95
CA LYS A 577 -1.86 -12.36 -26.98
C LYS A 577 -1.17 -13.54 -26.29
N GLU A 578 -0.09 -14.02 -26.89
CA GLU A 578 0.88 -14.93 -26.30
C GLU A 578 2.26 -14.24 -26.30
N GLN A 579 2.99 -14.24 -25.18
CA GLN A 579 4.31 -13.62 -25.09
C GLN A 579 5.20 -14.19 -23.96
N SER A 580 6.50 -13.92 -24.03
CA SER A 580 7.45 -14.28 -22.96
C SER A 580 7.18 -13.45 -21.69
N SER A 581 7.13 -14.09 -20.52
CA SER A 581 7.06 -13.40 -19.22
C SER A 581 8.37 -13.43 -18.46
N ALA A 582 9.07 -14.57 -18.49
CA ALA A 582 10.39 -14.79 -17.90
C ALA A 582 11.07 -15.97 -18.63
N ALA A 583 12.32 -16.29 -18.29
CA ALA A 583 12.98 -17.47 -18.83
C ALA A 583 12.16 -18.74 -18.49
N GLY A 584 11.71 -19.47 -19.52
CA GLY A 584 10.90 -20.68 -19.36
C GLY A 584 9.42 -20.45 -18.99
N VAL A 585 8.94 -19.20 -18.94
CA VAL A 585 7.56 -18.85 -18.59
C VAL A 585 6.91 -18.06 -19.71
N ARG A 586 5.76 -18.55 -20.18
CA ARG A 586 4.91 -17.89 -21.19
C ARG A 586 3.69 -17.27 -20.54
N ARG A 587 3.11 -16.28 -21.21
CA ARG A 587 1.90 -15.57 -20.80
C ARG A 587 0.89 -15.58 -21.92
N ILE A 588 -0.32 -16.05 -21.61
CA ILE A 588 -1.51 -15.85 -22.42
C ILE A 588 -2.35 -14.71 -21.83
N LYS A 589 -2.86 -13.84 -22.70
CA LYS A 589 -3.96 -12.93 -22.40
C LYS A 589 -5.18 -13.37 -23.19
N ALA A 590 -6.33 -13.50 -22.55
CA ALA A 590 -7.57 -13.88 -23.20
C ALA A 590 -8.74 -13.01 -22.75
N VAL A 591 -9.82 -13.07 -23.53
CA VAL A 591 -11.10 -12.39 -23.28
C VAL A 591 -12.26 -13.34 -23.55
N LEU A 592 -13.44 -12.98 -23.04
CA LEU A 592 -14.72 -13.57 -23.41
C LEU A 592 -15.48 -12.58 -24.30
N GLU A 593 -15.96 -13.03 -25.46
CA GLU A 593 -16.73 -12.27 -26.47
C GLU A 593 -18.22 -12.61 -26.45
#